data_AF-A0A844EDQ7-F1
#
_entry.id   AF-A0A844EDQ7-F1
#
_cell.length_a   1.000
_cell.length_b   1.000
_cell.length_c   1.000
_cell.angle_alpha   90.00
_cell.angle_beta   90.00
_cell.angle_gamma   90.00
#
_symmetry.space_group_name_H-M   'P 1'
#
loop_
_entity.id
_entity.type
_entity.pdbx_description
1 polymer ?
#
loop_
_entity_poly.entity_id
_entity_poly.type
_entity_poly.pdbx_seq_one_letter_code
_entity_poly.pdbx_strand_id
1 'polypeptide(L)'
;KENIEKIHAQDQFDVIKGSAEAVLKDFSAQNEKFDMVFLDPPYKLQQIVATLASLRDLDLLNEQAIVVCETDNHTELPETMTGFKAIKQKNYGLTNLTIYDFQMG
;
A
#
# COMPACT_ATOMS: atom_id res chain seq x y z
N LYS A 1 -11.10 6.05 15.04
CA LYS A 1 -12.56 5.75 14.93
C LYS A 1 -13.39 6.99 14.59
N GLU A 2 -12.97 8.22 14.92
CA GLU A 2 -13.72 9.46 14.61
C GLU A 2 -13.97 9.76 13.11
N ASN A 3 -13.14 9.27 12.18
CA ASN A 3 -13.32 9.60 10.75
C ASN A 3 -14.41 8.79 10.04
N ILE A 4 -14.84 7.65 10.61
CA ILE A 4 -15.77 6.71 9.95
C ILE A 4 -17.23 7.09 10.23
N GLU A 5 -17.50 7.82 11.30
CA GLU A 5 -18.87 8.16 11.73
C GLU A 5 -19.61 9.13 10.79
N LYS A 6 -18.89 9.76 9.84
CA LYS A 6 -19.48 10.68 8.85
C LYS A 6 -19.91 10.03 7.53
N ILE A 7 -19.64 8.74 7.35
CA ILE A 7 -19.91 8.05 6.10
C ILE A 7 -21.06 7.06 6.35
N HIS A 8 -22.24 7.31 5.75
CA HIS A 8 -23.43 6.43 5.78
C HIS A 8 -23.23 5.12 4.98
N ALA A 9 -22.05 4.52 5.10
CA ALA A 9 -21.63 3.32 4.40
C ALA A 9 -20.75 2.45 5.31
N GLN A 10 -21.13 2.33 6.59
CA GLN A 10 -20.36 1.57 7.58
C GLN A 10 -20.11 0.12 7.13
N ASP A 11 -21.02 -0.47 6.36
CA ASP A 11 -20.90 -1.81 5.78
C ASP A 11 -19.86 -1.93 4.65
N GLN A 12 -19.23 -0.81 4.24
CA GLN A 12 -18.18 -0.78 3.22
C GLN A 12 -16.77 -0.64 3.82
N PHE A 13 -16.64 -0.68 5.16
CA PHE A 13 -15.37 -0.52 5.85
C PHE A 13 -15.16 -1.60 6.91
N ASP A 14 -14.07 -2.34 6.76
CA ASP A 14 -13.55 -3.21 7.81
C ASP A 14 -12.36 -2.56 8.52
N VAL A 15 -12.43 -2.49 9.85
CA VAL A 15 -11.34 -1.98 10.68
C VAL A 15 -10.67 -3.13 11.40
N ILE A 16 -9.47 -3.49 10.94
CA ILE A 16 -8.68 -4.58 11.50
C ILE A 16 -7.62 -4.01 12.44
N LYS A 17 -7.53 -4.57 13.65
CA LYS A 17 -6.49 -4.22 14.63
C LYS A 17 -5.43 -5.31 14.67
N GLY A 18 -4.22 -5.01 14.20
CA GLY A 18 -3.08 -5.93 14.20
C GLY A 18 -1.81 -5.26 13.67
N SER A 19 -0.69 -5.98 13.66
CA SER A 19 0.47 -5.53 12.88
C SER A 19 0.19 -5.74 11.39
N ALA A 20 0.78 -4.90 10.53
CA ALA A 20 0.62 -5.04 9.09
C ALA A 20 1.04 -6.44 8.62
N GLU A 21 2.15 -6.99 9.12
CA GLU A 21 2.61 -8.30 8.65
C GLU A 21 1.67 -9.44 9.02
N ALA A 22 1.03 -9.39 10.21
CA ALA A 22 0.07 -10.40 10.62
C ALA A 22 -1.19 -10.33 9.74
N VAL A 23 -1.71 -9.12 9.53
CA VAL A 23 -2.94 -8.89 8.76
C VAL A 23 -2.75 -9.29 7.29
N LEU A 24 -1.60 -8.99 6.68
CA LEU A 24 -1.32 -9.41 5.31
C LEU A 24 -1.30 -10.94 5.16
N LYS A 25 -0.76 -11.67 6.15
CA LYS A 25 -0.78 -13.14 6.13
C LYS A 25 -2.20 -13.70 6.27
N ASP A 26 -3.02 -13.07 7.11
CA ASP A 26 -4.43 -13.47 7.27
C ASP A 26 -5.23 -13.26 5.98
N PHE A 27 -4.99 -12.15 5.26
CA PHE A 27 -5.59 -11.91 3.95
C PHE A 27 -5.14 -12.94 2.91
N SER A 28 -3.86 -13.30 2.92
CA SER A 28 -3.31 -14.31 2.00
C SER A 28 -3.94 -15.68 2.24
N ALA A 29 -4.10 -16.07 3.51
CA ALA A 29 -4.79 -17.31 3.88
C ALA A 29 -6.27 -17.33 3.45
N GLN A 30 -6.89 -16.17 3.32
CA GLN A 30 -8.26 -15.99 2.84
C GLN A 30 -8.35 -15.84 1.31
N ASN A 31 -7.21 -15.83 0.59
CA ASN A 31 -7.11 -15.55 -0.85
C ASN A 31 -7.70 -14.18 -1.24
N GLU A 32 -7.61 -13.21 -0.34
CA GLU A 32 -8.03 -11.83 -0.62
C GLU A 32 -7.03 -11.14 -1.55
N LYS A 33 -7.54 -10.34 -2.47
CA LYS A 33 -6.74 -9.53 -3.40
C LYS A 33 -7.28 -8.12 -3.50
N PHE A 34 -6.37 -7.17 -3.64
CA PHE A 34 -6.69 -5.75 -3.66
C PHE A 34 -6.34 -5.13 -5.01
N ASP A 35 -7.26 -4.34 -5.57
CA ASP A 35 -7.03 -3.52 -6.77
C ASP A 35 -6.31 -2.21 -6.44
N MET A 36 -6.42 -1.74 -5.19
CA MET A 36 -5.81 -0.50 -4.75
C MET A 36 -5.35 -0.60 -3.30
N VAL A 37 -4.09 -0.23 -3.05
CA VAL A 37 -3.49 -0.24 -1.71
C VAL A 37 -2.92 1.14 -1.41
N PHE A 38 -3.26 1.67 -0.23
CA PHE A 38 -2.68 2.90 0.28
C PHE A 38 -1.70 2.56 1.40
N LEU A 39 -0.46 2.97 1.21
CA LEU A 39 0.58 2.94 2.23
C LEU A 39 0.79 4.40 2.65
N ASP A 40 0.11 4.81 3.71
CA ASP A 40 0.36 6.07 4.43
C ASP A 40 0.81 5.77 5.87
N PRO A 41 2.10 5.49 6.07
CA PRO A 41 2.59 5.14 7.38
C PRO A 41 3.66 6.10 7.86
N PRO A 42 4.00 6.11 9.16
CA PRO A 42 5.21 6.77 9.65
C PRO A 42 6.47 5.96 9.25
N TYR A 43 6.49 5.31 8.08
CA TYR A 43 7.50 4.34 7.69
C TYR A 43 8.65 4.99 6.93
N LYS A 44 9.85 4.48 7.19
CA LYS A 44 11.05 4.78 6.40
C LYS A 44 11.03 3.93 5.12
N LEU A 45 11.82 4.34 4.12
CA LEU A 45 12.03 3.64 2.84
C LEU A 45 12.05 2.11 2.95
N GLN A 46 12.86 1.56 3.86
CA GLN A 46 13.04 0.11 4.02
C GLN A 46 11.75 -0.62 4.40
N GLN A 47 10.89 0.00 5.21
CA GLN A 47 9.62 -0.61 5.62
C GLN A 47 8.61 -0.59 4.47
N ILE A 48 8.55 0.48 3.67
CA ILE A 48 7.67 0.53 2.49
C ILE A 48 8.07 -0.53 1.48
N VAL A 49 9.37 -0.64 1.19
CA VAL A 49 9.90 -1.66 0.28
C VAL A 49 9.59 -3.07 0.79
N ALA A 50 9.72 -3.32 2.10
CA ALA A 50 9.36 -4.60 2.71
C ALA A 50 7.85 -4.91 2.62
N THR A 51 6.99 -3.91 2.83
CA THR A 51 5.54 -4.07 2.70
C THR A 51 5.14 -4.34 1.25
N LEU A 52 5.72 -3.64 0.27
CA LEU A 52 5.50 -3.89 -1.16
C LEU A 52 5.94 -5.31 -1.56
N ALA A 53 7.10 -5.75 -1.08
CA ALA A 53 7.57 -7.12 -1.29
C ALA A 53 6.58 -8.13 -0.67
N SER A 54 6.09 -7.88 0.54
CA SER A 54 5.12 -8.76 1.22
C SER A 54 3.80 -8.84 0.46
N LEU A 55 3.28 -7.72 -0.05
CA LEU A 55 2.05 -7.70 -0.85
C LEU A 55 2.17 -8.59 -2.09
N ARG A 56 3.31 -8.51 -2.78
CA ARG A 56 3.60 -9.37 -3.94
C ARG A 56 3.77 -10.83 -3.53
N ASP A 57 4.64 -11.11 -2.55
CA ASP A 57 5.03 -12.47 -2.17
C ASP A 57 3.87 -13.28 -1.57
N LEU A 58 2.87 -12.58 -1.02
CA LEU A 58 1.64 -13.16 -0.48
C LEU A 58 0.47 -13.19 -1.48
N ASP A 59 0.70 -12.83 -2.74
CA ASP A 59 -0.29 -12.79 -3.83
C ASP A 59 -1.55 -11.96 -3.48
N LEU A 60 -1.35 -10.79 -2.84
CA LEU A 60 -2.42 -9.94 -2.32
C LEU A 60 -2.89 -8.86 -3.31
N LEU A 61 -2.33 -8.82 -4.51
CA LEU A 61 -2.60 -7.78 -5.50
C LEU A 61 -3.20 -8.42 -6.76
N ASN A 62 -4.28 -7.82 -7.27
CA ASN A 62 -4.78 -8.16 -8.59
C ASN A 62 -3.82 -7.65 -9.68
N GLU A 63 -3.91 -8.22 -10.88
CA GLU A 63 -3.22 -7.66 -12.05
C GLU A 63 -3.61 -6.18 -12.21
N GLN A 64 -2.63 -5.31 -12.48
CA GLN A 64 -2.84 -3.85 -12.63
C GLN A 64 -3.29 -3.15 -11.33
N ALA A 65 -3.10 -3.78 -10.17
CA ALA A 65 -3.35 -3.13 -8.90
C ALA A 65 -2.48 -1.88 -8.74
N ILE A 66 -3.04 -0.84 -8.14
CA ILE A 66 -2.37 0.44 -7.90
C ILE A 66 -1.95 0.54 -6.44
N VAL A 67 -0.68 0.80 -6.19
CA VAL A 67 -0.18 1.08 -4.83
C VAL A 67 0.24 2.53 -4.71
N VAL A 68 -0.39 3.26 -3.79
CA VAL A 68 -0.10 4.65 -3.48
C VAL A 68 0.73 4.71 -2.20
N CYS A 69 1.95 5.21 -2.29
CA CYS A 69 2.87 5.35 -1.16
C CYS A 69 3.07 6.83 -0.82
N GLU A 70 2.84 7.18 0.44
CA GLU A 70 3.20 8.47 1.01
C GLU A 70 4.52 8.34 1.80
N THR A 71 5.47 9.26 1.58
CA THR A 71 6.75 9.34 2.30
C THR A 71 7.11 10.77 2.65
N ASP A 72 8.09 10.96 3.54
CA ASP A 72 8.70 12.27 3.74
C ASP A 72 9.50 12.74 2.49
N ASN A 73 9.84 14.03 2.47
CA ASN A 73 10.61 14.66 1.38
C ASN A 73 12.10 14.28 1.34
N HIS A 74 12.58 13.50 2.31
CA HIS A 74 13.95 12.98 2.36
C HIS A 74 14.02 11.53 1.85
N THR A 75 12.87 10.90 1.64
CA THR A 75 12.73 9.53 1.19
C THR A 75 12.29 9.53 -0.27
N GLU A 76 13.15 8.99 -1.13
CA GLU A 76 12.84 8.72 -2.53
C GLU A 76 12.67 7.22 -2.72
N LEU A 77 11.50 6.83 -3.24
CA LEU A 77 11.22 5.45 -3.59
C LEU A 77 11.73 5.14 -5.01
N PRO A 78 12.26 3.93 -5.28
CA PRO A 78 12.80 3.60 -6.60
C PRO A 78 11.75 3.63 -7.71
N GLU A 79 12.10 4.09 -8.92
CA GLU A 79 11.16 4.06 -10.05
C GLU A 79 10.72 2.64 -10.44
N THR A 80 11.57 1.65 -10.22
CA THR A 80 11.29 0.24 -10.54
C THR A 80 11.70 -0.66 -9.39
N MET A 81 10.84 -1.60 -9.04
CA MET A 81 11.11 -2.71 -8.14
C MET A 81 10.51 -3.98 -8.73
N THR A 82 10.93 -5.15 -8.25
CA THR A 82 10.40 -6.41 -8.76
C THR A 82 8.88 -6.48 -8.57
N GLY A 83 8.14 -6.49 -9.68
CA GLY A 83 6.68 -6.48 -9.72
C GLY A 83 6.03 -5.08 -9.70
N PHE A 84 6.80 -4.00 -9.58
CA PHE A 84 6.25 -2.64 -9.44
C PHE A 84 6.98 -1.63 -10.33
N LYS A 85 6.21 -0.78 -11.01
CA LYS A 85 6.72 0.34 -11.79
C LYS A 85 6.06 1.64 -11.35
N ALA A 86 6.85 2.64 -10.98
CA ALA A 86 6.34 3.96 -10.66
C ALA A 86 5.76 4.58 -11.93
N ILE A 87 4.48 4.96 -11.86
CA ILE A 87 3.78 5.67 -12.93
C ILE A 87 3.64 7.16 -12.63
N LYS A 88 3.81 7.55 -11.37
CA LYS A 88 3.75 8.94 -10.94
C LYS A 88 4.54 9.17 -9.65
N GLN A 89 5.31 10.25 -9.61
CA GLN A 89 5.93 10.76 -8.40
C GLN A 89 5.62 12.26 -8.29
N LYS A 90 5.24 12.72 -7.10
CA LYS A 90 4.94 14.14 -6.87
C LYS A 90 5.35 14.57 -5.46
N ASN A 91 6.14 15.63 -5.39
CA ASN A 91 6.49 16.29 -4.14
C ASN A 91 5.46 17.39 -3.80
N TYR A 92 5.06 17.41 -2.53
CA TYR A 92 4.16 18.37 -1.91
C TYR A 92 4.83 19.04 -0.71
N GLY A 93 6.05 19.56 -0.90
CA GLY A 93 6.83 20.24 0.12
C GLY A 93 7.52 19.27 1.08
N LEU A 94 6.79 18.84 2.12
CA LEU A 94 7.30 17.90 3.14
C LEU A 94 6.97 16.44 2.85
N THR A 95 6.06 16.20 1.91
CA THR A 95 5.56 14.87 1.57
C THR A 95 5.86 14.53 0.11
N ASN A 96 6.27 13.30 -0.15
CA ASN A 96 6.39 12.71 -1.47
C ASN A 96 5.28 11.66 -1.65
N LEU A 97 4.56 11.74 -2.78
CA LEU A 97 3.60 10.72 -3.19
C LEU A 97 4.18 9.96 -4.39
N THR A 98 4.28 8.64 -4.26
CA THR A 98 4.67 7.73 -5.34
C THR A 98 3.53 6.76 -5.63
N ILE A 99 3.16 6.62 -6.90
CA ILE A 99 2.13 5.69 -7.36
C ILE A 99 2.80 4.61 -8.20
N TYR A 100 2.64 3.37 -7.77
CA TYR A 100 3.10 2.17 -8.46
C TYR A 100 1.95 1.46 -9.18
N ASP A 101 2.26 1.00 -10.39
CA ASP A 101 1.50 0.00 -11.13
C ASP A 101 2.09 -1.39 -10.82
N PHE A 102 1.25 -2.32 -10.36
CA PHE A 102 1.65 -3.71 -10.15
C PHE A 102 1.62 -4.47 -11.47
N GLN A 103 2.80 -4.92 -11.90
CA GLN A 103 2.98 -5.67 -13.13
C GLN A 103 3.32 -7.10 -12.74
N MET A 104 2.37 -8.01 -12.99
CA MET A 104 2.60 -9.42 -12.79
C MET A 104 3.80 -9.85 -13.65
N GLY A 105 4.82 -10.40 -12.99
CA GLY A 105 6.06 -10.86 -13.62
C GLY A 105 5.91 -12.23 -14.25
#